data_AF-A0A3A5B2Y7-F1
#
_entry.id   AF-A0A3A5B2Y7-F1
#
_cell.length_a   1.000
_cell.length_b   1.000
_cell.length_c   1.000
_cell.angle_alpha   90.00
_cell.angle_beta   90.00
_cell.angle_gamma   90.00
#
_symmetry.space_group_name_H-M   'P 1'
#
loop_
_entity.id
_entity.type
_entity.pdbx_description
1 polymer ?
#
loop_
_entity_poly.entity_id
_entity_poly.type
_entity_poly.pdbx_seq_one_letter_code
_entity_poly.pdbx_strand_id
1 'polypeptide(L)'
;MRNIDRFENVISKIHEASANHFDETLPLGDMQFHSLTRMSIAGKDVQVLPSAQRLFANRLRIPHSYLVRCPGDLQAENLNHWLRQEQERRETLFCRFDGNSLRAVFTDRYTALDHMQVLSRMLEYGFNPDTEVHYSLDQEILVLKVPDFRRLFAFGGDKIVPGISIANSEVGLLAFSIEAYFYRLVCSNGMIAATKVASKFRHVSQKALEEFPHILSQVVYESEHSQRRLEISTQTRLDNPLSTIGAFNRQFMLTKRETEAVSIAWEAEY
;
A
#
# COMPACT_ATOMS: atom_id res chain seq x y z
N MET A 1 -1.37 -12.37 -5.05
CA MET A 1 -2.04 -12.94 -6.24
C MET A 1 -3.12 -11.95 -6.66
N ARG A 2 -3.15 -11.50 -7.93
CA ARG A 2 -4.07 -10.45 -8.38
C ARG A 2 -5.41 -11.08 -8.75
N ASN A 3 -6.48 -10.64 -8.11
CA ASN A 3 -7.84 -11.13 -8.33
C ASN A 3 -8.62 -10.13 -9.19
N ILE A 4 -9.60 -10.61 -9.94
CA ILE A 4 -10.54 -9.80 -10.73
C ILE A 4 -11.93 -10.16 -10.24
N ASP A 5 -12.73 -9.14 -9.92
CA ASP A 5 -14.10 -9.32 -9.43
C ASP A 5 -14.91 -8.04 -9.68
N ARG A 6 -16.20 -8.06 -9.34
CA ARG A 6 -17.02 -6.85 -9.30
C ARG A 6 -16.71 -6.03 -8.05
N PHE A 7 -16.88 -4.71 -8.16
CA PHE A 7 -16.62 -3.80 -7.06
C PHE A 7 -17.46 -4.13 -5.82
N GLU A 8 -18.74 -4.46 -6.00
CA GLU A 8 -19.64 -4.92 -4.94
C GLU A 8 -19.09 -6.13 -4.14
N ASN A 9 -18.52 -7.11 -4.83
CA ASN A 9 -17.99 -8.32 -4.21
C ASN A 9 -16.75 -8.03 -3.36
N VAL A 10 -15.92 -7.07 -3.81
CA VAL A 10 -14.76 -6.61 -3.04
C VAL A 10 -15.21 -5.85 -1.78
N ILE A 11 -16.27 -5.05 -1.87
CA ILE A 11 -16.87 -4.38 -0.71
C ILE A 11 -17.36 -5.41 0.31
N SER A 12 -18.13 -6.42 -0.12
CA SER A 12 -18.61 -7.49 0.76
C SER A 12 -17.45 -8.25 1.43
N LYS A 13 -16.41 -8.60 0.68
CA LYS A 13 -15.22 -9.28 1.21
C LYS A 13 -14.52 -8.46 2.30
N ILE A 14 -14.35 -7.15 2.08
CA ILE A 14 -13.70 -6.26 3.05
C ILE A 14 -14.59 -6.07 4.28
N HIS A 15 -15.90 -5.90 4.07
CA HIS A 15 -16.86 -5.81 5.16
C HIS A 15 -16.80 -7.05 6.07
N GLU A 16 -16.84 -8.25 5.49
CA GLU A 16 -16.69 -9.52 6.23
C GLU A 16 -15.33 -9.62 6.94
N ALA A 17 -14.24 -9.30 6.26
CA ALA A 17 -12.89 -9.35 6.84
C ALA A 17 -12.72 -8.37 8.01
N SER A 18 -13.43 -7.23 7.99
CA SER A 18 -13.36 -6.20 9.02
C SER A 18 -14.40 -6.35 10.14
N ALA A 19 -15.20 -7.42 10.13
CA ALA A 19 -16.35 -7.57 11.05
C ALA A 19 -15.98 -7.51 12.53
N ASN A 20 -14.77 -7.95 12.89
CA ASN A 20 -14.26 -7.93 14.28
C ASN A 20 -13.23 -6.82 14.52
N HIS A 21 -13.07 -5.88 13.58
CA HIS A 21 -12.15 -4.76 13.74
C HIS A 21 -12.73 -3.71 14.68
N PHE A 22 -11.94 -3.30 15.65
CA PHE A 22 -12.23 -2.16 16.51
C PHE A 22 -10.93 -1.49 16.95
N ASP A 23 -11.04 -0.22 17.35
CA ASP A 23 -9.91 0.60 17.75
C ASP A 23 -10.13 1.10 19.19
N GLU A 24 -9.08 1.09 20.00
CA GLU A 24 -9.10 1.59 21.38
C GLU A 24 -7.81 2.36 21.68
N THR A 25 -7.93 3.45 22.45
CA THR A 25 -6.77 4.13 23.03
C THR A 25 -6.53 3.59 24.43
N LEU A 26 -5.37 2.97 24.62
CA LEU A 26 -5.05 2.22 25.82
C LEU A 26 -3.82 2.79 26.54
N PRO A 27 -3.83 2.87 27.88
CA PRO A 27 -2.65 3.26 28.65
C PRO A 27 -1.49 2.28 28.45
N LEU A 28 -0.26 2.77 28.33
CA LEU A 28 0.93 1.88 28.27
C LEU A 28 1.09 1.09 29.56
N GLY A 29 0.66 1.65 30.70
CA GLY A 29 0.74 0.99 32.01
C GLY A 29 -0.09 -0.30 32.10
N ASP A 30 -1.11 -0.45 31.24
CA ASP A 30 -1.96 -1.64 31.20
C ASP A 30 -1.39 -2.74 30.30
N MET A 31 -0.29 -2.47 29.59
CA MET A 31 0.32 -3.36 28.61
C MET A 31 1.51 -4.11 29.20
N GLN A 32 1.51 -5.43 29.07
CA GLN A 32 2.64 -6.27 29.49
C GLN A 32 2.88 -7.40 28.49
N PHE A 33 4.08 -7.48 27.92
CA PHE A 33 4.47 -8.56 27.02
C PHE A 33 4.81 -9.83 27.79
N HIS A 34 4.33 -10.98 27.28
CA HIS A 34 4.78 -12.31 27.69
C HIS A 34 5.77 -12.92 26.67
N SER A 35 5.71 -12.46 25.43
CA SER A 35 6.66 -12.75 24.35
C SER A 35 6.41 -11.76 23.21
N LEU A 36 7.12 -11.90 22.08
CA LEU A 36 6.85 -11.08 20.90
C LEU A 36 5.43 -11.28 20.34
N THR A 37 4.84 -12.48 20.50
CA THR A 37 3.54 -12.84 19.91
C THR A 37 2.37 -12.75 20.89
N ARG A 38 2.64 -12.49 22.18
CA ARG A 38 1.63 -12.47 23.24
C ARG A 38 1.88 -11.36 24.25
N MET A 39 0.80 -10.67 24.63
CA MET A 39 0.81 -9.69 25.71
C MET A 39 -0.49 -9.76 26.50
N SER A 40 -0.51 -9.20 27.70
CA SER A 40 -1.73 -8.86 28.41
C SER A 40 -2.02 -7.37 28.31
N ILE A 41 -3.28 -7.01 28.08
CA ILE A 41 -3.78 -5.63 28.12
C ILE A 41 -4.88 -5.58 29.17
N ALA A 42 -4.70 -4.77 30.22
CA ALA A 42 -5.64 -4.66 31.35
C ALA A 42 -6.04 -6.05 31.91
N GLY A 43 -5.06 -6.96 32.01
CA GLY A 43 -5.24 -8.33 32.51
C GLY A 43 -5.85 -9.33 31.52
N LYS A 44 -6.21 -8.92 30.30
CA LYS A 44 -6.70 -9.83 29.25
C LYS A 44 -5.56 -10.26 28.34
N ASP A 45 -5.45 -11.57 28.09
CA ASP A 45 -4.49 -12.13 27.14
C ASP A 45 -4.86 -11.72 25.70
N VAL A 46 -3.90 -11.15 24.97
CA VAL A 46 -4.04 -10.64 23.60
C VAL A 46 -2.92 -11.21 22.72
N GLN A 47 -3.28 -11.69 21.53
CA GLN A 47 -2.30 -12.08 20.52
C GLN A 47 -1.74 -10.83 19.83
N VAL A 48 -0.43 -10.77 19.62
CA VAL A 48 0.21 -9.65 18.90
C VAL A 48 0.56 -10.11 17.49
N LEU A 49 -0.11 -9.56 16.48
CA LEU A 49 0.12 -9.93 15.07
C LEU A 49 1.46 -9.39 14.56
N PRO A 50 2.04 -9.99 13.50
CA PRO A 50 3.34 -9.58 12.95
C PRO A 50 3.44 -8.08 12.60
N SER A 51 2.36 -7.47 12.12
CA SER A 51 2.27 -6.02 11.88
C SER A 51 2.47 -5.22 13.17
N ALA A 52 1.76 -5.55 14.24
CA ALA A 52 1.88 -4.91 15.55
C ALA A 52 3.27 -5.14 16.17
N GLN A 53 3.84 -6.35 16.02
CA GLN A 53 5.20 -6.66 16.48
C GLN A 53 6.23 -5.71 15.88
N ARG A 54 6.17 -5.48 14.55
CA ARG A 54 7.06 -4.53 13.86
C ARG A 54 6.84 -3.10 14.33
N LEU A 55 5.59 -2.70 14.56
CA LEU A 55 5.27 -1.36 15.06
C LEU A 55 5.81 -1.12 16.47
N PHE A 56 5.66 -2.08 17.38
CA PHE A 56 6.27 -2.02 18.71
C PHE A 56 7.79 -2.01 18.65
N ALA A 57 8.40 -2.92 17.89
CA ALA A 57 9.85 -2.98 17.73
C ALA A 57 10.41 -1.62 17.26
N ASN A 58 9.79 -1.03 16.23
CA ASN A 58 10.16 0.29 15.72
C ASN A 58 9.95 1.39 16.77
N ARG A 59 8.83 1.37 17.50
CA ARG A 59 8.50 2.34 18.56
C ARG A 59 9.52 2.32 19.68
N LEU A 60 9.81 1.13 20.18
CA LEU A 60 10.70 0.86 21.30
C LEU A 60 12.18 0.90 20.88
N ARG A 61 12.46 1.18 19.59
CA ARG A 61 13.80 1.24 18.99
C ARG A 61 14.59 -0.06 19.15
N ILE A 62 13.90 -1.19 19.11
CA ILE A 62 14.49 -2.53 19.17
C ILE A 62 14.49 -3.12 17.75
N PRO A 63 15.62 -3.61 17.22
CA PRO A 63 15.62 -4.27 15.93
C PRO A 63 14.71 -5.52 15.95
N HIS A 64 13.70 -5.55 15.07
CA HIS A 64 12.75 -6.67 15.01
C HIS A 64 13.45 -8.02 14.74
N SER A 65 14.47 -8.03 13.86
CA SER A 65 15.27 -9.22 13.56
C SER A 65 16.10 -9.74 14.74
N TYR A 66 16.37 -8.88 15.74
CA TYR A 66 16.95 -9.31 17.00
C TYR A 66 15.89 -10.00 17.87
N LEU A 67 14.73 -9.35 18.09
CA LEU A 67 13.64 -9.90 18.90
C LEU A 67 13.20 -11.29 18.45
N VAL A 68 13.01 -11.49 17.14
CA VAL A 68 12.58 -12.78 16.57
C VAL A 68 13.56 -13.92 16.90
N ARG A 69 14.85 -13.64 17.07
CA ARG A 69 15.87 -14.64 17.40
C ARG A 69 15.99 -14.93 18.90
N CYS A 70 15.47 -14.05 19.75
CA CYS A 70 15.53 -14.23 21.20
C CYS A 70 14.53 -15.29 21.67
N PRO A 71 14.84 -16.06 22.74
CA PRO A 71 13.84 -16.87 23.44
C PRO A 71 12.76 -15.98 24.07
N GLY A 72 11.58 -16.56 24.33
CA GLY A 72 10.39 -15.83 24.79
C GLY A 72 10.62 -14.94 26.01
N ASP A 73 11.33 -15.44 27.02
CA ASP A 73 11.61 -14.70 28.26
C ASP A 73 12.44 -13.43 27.98
N LEU A 74 13.46 -13.53 27.11
CA LEU A 74 14.27 -12.38 26.69
C LEU A 74 13.49 -11.41 25.80
N GLN A 75 12.55 -11.91 24.97
CA GLN A 75 11.66 -11.03 24.22
C GLN A 75 10.81 -10.19 25.18
N ALA A 76 10.20 -10.84 26.16
CA ALA A 76 9.35 -10.19 27.16
C ALA A 76 10.14 -9.17 28.00
N GLU A 77 11.32 -9.54 28.49
CA GLU A 77 12.15 -8.65 29.30
C GLU A 77 12.55 -7.38 28.52
N ASN A 78 13.05 -7.55 27.29
CA ASN A 78 13.42 -6.42 26.44
C ASN A 78 12.24 -5.52 26.12
N LEU A 79 11.13 -6.10 25.65
CA LEU A 79 9.93 -5.34 25.27
C LEU A 79 9.38 -4.56 26.48
N ASN A 80 9.24 -5.22 27.63
CA ASN A 80 8.70 -4.57 28.84
C ASN A 80 9.65 -3.52 29.43
N HIS A 81 10.97 -3.71 29.34
CA HIS A 81 11.94 -2.70 29.77
C HIS A 81 11.75 -1.40 28.98
N TRP A 82 11.73 -1.50 27.66
CA TRP A 82 11.58 -0.33 26.79
C TRP A 82 10.17 0.24 26.79
N LEU A 83 9.14 -0.58 27.02
CA LEU A 83 7.77 -0.11 27.16
C LEU A 83 7.61 0.81 28.39
N ARG A 84 8.22 0.45 29.52
CA ARG A 84 8.27 1.31 30.72
C ARG A 84 9.01 2.63 30.45
N GLN A 85 10.10 2.59 29.70
CA GLN A 85 10.82 3.81 29.28
C GLN A 85 9.97 4.70 28.35
N GLU A 86 9.21 4.11 27.43
CA GLU A 86 8.29 4.89 26.56
C GLU A 86 7.11 5.47 27.38
N GLN A 87 6.68 4.80 28.44
CA GLN A 87 5.64 5.28 29.37
C GLN A 87 6.04 6.60 30.07
N GLU A 88 7.33 6.84 30.30
CA GLU A 88 7.81 8.12 30.84
C GLU A 88 7.57 9.29 29.87
N ARG A 89 7.38 9.00 28.57
CA ARG A 89 7.23 9.99 27.50
C ARG A 89 5.79 10.11 27.01
N ARG A 90 4.97 9.08 27.21
CA ARG A 90 3.60 8.97 26.69
C ARG A 90 2.75 8.14 27.62
N GLU A 91 1.51 8.57 27.81
CA GLU A 91 0.55 7.85 28.64
C GLU A 91 -0.19 6.75 27.87
N THR A 92 -0.53 7.01 26.60
CA THR A 92 -1.42 6.16 25.80
C THR A 92 -0.85 5.77 24.44
N LEU A 93 -1.36 4.66 23.89
CA LEU A 93 -1.19 4.25 22.51
C LEU A 93 -2.57 4.02 21.86
N PHE A 94 -2.66 4.36 20.59
CA PHE A 94 -3.82 4.04 19.76
C PHE A 94 -3.64 2.63 19.19
N CYS A 95 -4.48 1.70 19.61
CA CYS A 95 -4.41 0.28 19.30
C CYS A 95 -5.54 -0.12 18.37
N ARG A 96 -5.22 -0.95 17.37
CA ARG A 96 -6.17 -1.50 16.41
C ARG A 96 -6.24 -3.00 16.59
N PHE A 97 -7.44 -3.55 16.66
CA PHE A 97 -7.70 -4.95 16.95
C PHE A 97 -8.43 -5.66 15.80
N ASP A 98 -8.31 -6.98 15.81
CA ASP A 98 -9.16 -7.95 15.12
C ASP A 98 -9.54 -9.03 16.15
N GLY A 99 -10.74 -8.88 16.74
CA GLY A 99 -11.17 -9.68 17.88
C GLY A 99 -10.16 -9.59 19.05
N ASN A 100 -9.57 -10.73 19.44
CA ASN A 100 -8.58 -10.79 20.53
C ASN A 100 -7.12 -10.62 20.06
N SER A 101 -6.92 -10.13 18.84
CA SER A 101 -5.60 -9.93 18.24
C SER A 101 -5.32 -8.46 18.03
N LEU A 102 -4.20 -7.97 18.56
CA LEU A 102 -3.68 -6.64 18.29
C LEU A 102 -2.97 -6.64 16.93
N ARG A 103 -3.51 -5.88 15.97
CA ARG A 103 -3.02 -5.81 14.59
C ARG A 103 -2.21 -4.55 14.29
N ALA A 104 -2.41 -3.46 15.01
CA ALA A 104 -1.55 -2.29 14.90
C ALA A 104 -1.50 -1.46 16.17
N VAL A 105 -0.41 -0.69 16.31
CA VAL A 105 -0.21 0.25 17.41
C VAL A 105 0.42 1.55 16.90
N PHE A 106 -0.18 2.67 17.29
CA PHE A 106 0.21 4.01 16.90
C PHE A 106 0.14 4.96 18.10
N THR A 107 0.44 6.23 17.84
CA THR A 107 0.22 7.32 18.79
C THR A 107 -1.11 7.97 18.53
N ASP A 108 -1.64 8.71 19.49
CA ASP A 108 -2.93 9.42 19.36
C ASP A 108 -2.97 10.44 18.21
N ARG A 109 -1.81 10.86 17.68
CA ARG A 109 -1.72 11.71 16.48
C ARG A 109 -2.02 10.98 15.18
N TYR A 110 -2.06 9.65 15.19
CA TYR A 110 -2.35 8.86 14.00
C TYR A 110 -3.85 8.86 13.76
N THR A 111 -4.27 9.30 12.59
CA THR A 111 -5.65 9.17 12.14
C THR A 111 -5.77 7.88 11.34
N ALA A 112 -6.60 6.97 11.84
CA ALA A 112 -6.90 5.73 11.15
C ALA A 112 -7.75 5.99 9.90
N LEU A 113 -7.45 5.25 8.83
CA LEU A 113 -8.25 5.22 7.62
C LEU A 113 -8.54 3.78 7.25
N ASP A 114 -9.79 3.37 7.37
CA ASP A 114 -10.21 2.01 7.05
C ASP A 114 -10.38 1.80 5.55
N HIS A 115 -10.18 0.58 5.11
CA HIS A 115 -10.50 0.13 3.78
C HIS A 115 -11.98 0.43 3.48
N MET A 116 -12.88 0.11 4.40
CA MET A 116 -14.32 0.42 4.23
C MET A 116 -14.59 1.91 4.05
N GLN A 117 -13.91 2.80 4.79
CA GLN A 117 -14.06 4.24 4.60
C GLN A 117 -13.63 4.67 3.18
N VAL A 118 -12.53 4.11 2.66
CA VAL A 118 -12.08 4.36 1.29
C VAL A 118 -13.12 3.88 0.26
N LEU A 119 -13.66 2.67 0.42
CA LEU A 119 -14.64 2.13 -0.52
C LEU A 119 -15.96 2.91 -0.51
N SER A 120 -16.44 3.30 0.67
CA SER A 120 -17.64 4.13 0.81
C SER A 120 -17.48 5.46 0.09
N ARG A 121 -16.30 6.11 0.20
CA ARG A 121 -16.02 7.32 -0.57
C ARG A 121 -16.03 7.07 -2.07
N MET A 122 -15.48 5.95 -2.55
CA MET A 122 -15.59 5.61 -3.98
C MET A 122 -17.05 5.52 -4.45
N LEU A 123 -17.93 4.87 -3.67
CA LEU A 123 -19.36 4.80 -4.00
C LEU A 123 -20.01 6.19 -4.02
N GLU A 124 -19.76 7.02 -3.01
CA GLU A 124 -20.27 8.39 -2.92
C GLU A 124 -19.87 9.25 -4.13
N TYR A 125 -18.68 9.01 -4.70
CA TYR A 125 -18.18 9.70 -5.88
C TYR A 125 -18.56 9.05 -7.22
N GLY A 126 -19.44 8.05 -7.21
CA GLY A 126 -20.06 7.52 -8.42
C GLY A 126 -19.35 6.34 -9.08
N PHE A 127 -18.47 5.64 -8.36
CA PHE A 127 -17.99 4.35 -8.83
C PHE A 127 -19.13 3.34 -8.84
N ASN A 128 -19.43 2.74 -10.00
CA ASN A 128 -20.52 1.79 -10.14
C ASN A 128 -20.15 0.45 -9.47
N PRO A 129 -20.98 -0.09 -8.54
CA PRO A 129 -20.78 -1.40 -7.90
C PRO A 129 -20.58 -2.58 -8.86
N ASP A 130 -21.20 -2.53 -10.05
CA ASP A 130 -21.07 -3.58 -11.08
C ASP A 130 -19.76 -3.51 -11.88
N THR A 131 -18.94 -2.46 -11.67
CA THR A 131 -17.69 -2.29 -12.43
C THR A 131 -16.68 -3.38 -12.09
N GLU A 132 -15.99 -3.89 -13.11
CA GLU A 132 -14.86 -4.77 -12.93
C GLU A 132 -13.70 -4.05 -12.22
N VAL A 133 -13.17 -4.67 -11.18
CA VAL A 133 -12.02 -4.18 -10.44
C VAL A 133 -10.96 -5.28 -10.31
N HIS A 134 -9.71 -4.88 -10.37
CA HIS A 134 -8.59 -5.79 -10.09
C HIS A 134 -8.04 -5.46 -8.72
N TYR A 135 -7.92 -6.44 -7.84
CA TYR A 135 -7.53 -6.17 -6.46
C TYR A 135 -6.49 -7.15 -5.92
N SER A 136 -5.77 -6.69 -4.90
CA SER A 136 -4.96 -7.50 -3.99
C SER A 136 -5.36 -7.06 -2.58
N LEU A 137 -5.81 -8.00 -1.77
CA LEU A 137 -6.25 -7.77 -0.40
C LEU A 137 -5.58 -8.82 0.48
N ASP A 138 -4.92 -8.35 1.54
CA ASP A 138 -4.47 -9.17 2.65
C ASP A 138 -4.84 -8.47 3.99
N GLN A 139 -4.32 -8.99 5.11
CA GLN A 139 -4.63 -8.45 6.44
C GLN A 139 -4.05 -7.04 6.69
N GLU A 140 -3.10 -6.60 5.86
CA GLU A 140 -2.30 -5.41 6.10
C GLU A 140 -2.53 -4.33 5.02
N ILE A 141 -2.83 -4.75 3.79
CA ILE A 141 -2.81 -3.94 2.58
C ILE A 141 -4.03 -4.26 1.69
N LEU A 142 -4.66 -3.19 1.22
CA LEU A 142 -5.55 -3.19 0.07
C LEU A 142 -4.89 -2.46 -1.09
N VAL A 143 -4.88 -3.08 -2.27
CA VAL A 143 -4.63 -2.43 -3.56
C VAL A 143 -5.83 -2.73 -4.46
N LEU A 144 -6.55 -1.69 -4.85
CA LEU A 144 -7.73 -1.76 -5.72
C LEU A 144 -7.46 -0.97 -7.00
N LYS A 145 -7.65 -1.60 -8.15
CA LYS A 145 -7.43 -0.99 -9.46
C LYS A 145 -8.74 -1.03 -10.24
N VAL A 146 -9.17 0.11 -10.75
CA VAL A 146 -10.40 0.29 -11.52
C VAL A 146 -10.02 0.66 -12.95
N PRO A 147 -10.06 -0.28 -13.91
CA PRO A 147 -9.84 0.00 -15.32
C PRO A 147 -11.00 0.82 -15.93
N ASP A 148 -10.70 1.78 -16.79
CA ASP A 148 -11.69 2.50 -17.59
C ASP A 148 -11.63 2.04 -19.05
N PHE A 149 -12.37 0.97 -19.34
CA PHE A 149 -12.41 0.35 -20.68
C PHE A 149 -12.96 1.29 -21.77
N ARG A 150 -13.70 2.35 -21.41
CA ARG A 150 -14.21 3.34 -22.38
C ARG A 150 -13.08 4.18 -23.00
N ARG A 151 -11.96 4.28 -22.30
CA ARG A 151 -10.76 5.03 -22.71
C ARG A 151 -9.66 4.11 -23.24
N LEU A 152 -10.00 2.88 -23.62
CA LEU A 152 -9.04 1.94 -24.21
C LEU A 152 -8.45 2.52 -25.50
N PHE A 153 -7.13 2.46 -25.61
CA PHE A 153 -6.39 2.78 -26.84
C PHE A 153 -5.41 1.65 -27.16
N ALA A 154 -4.88 1.66 -28.38
CA ALA A 154 -3.93 0.65 -28.82
C ALA A 154 -2.80 1.23 -29.65
N PHE A 155 -1.61 0.66 -29.49
CA PHE A 155 -0.45 0.96 -30.33
C PHE A 155 0.07 -0.35 -30.93
N GLY A 156 0.11 -0.46 -32.26
CA GLY A 156 0.63 -1.67 -32.92
C GLY A 156 -0.05 -2.98 -32.50
N GLY A 157 -1.34 -2.95 -32.14
CA GLY A 157 -2.12 -4.12 -31.70
C GLY A 157 -2.08 -4.38 -30.18
N ASP A 158 -1.22 -3.70 -29.45
CA ASP A 158 -1.15 -3.77 -27.99
C ASP A 158 -2.20 -2.86 -27.34
N LYS A 159 -3.13 -3.48 -26.62
CA LYS A 159 -4.27 -2.79 -25.98
C LYS A 159 -3.89 -2.30 -24.59
N ILE A 160 -4.11 -1.02 -24.37
CA ILE A 160 -3.83 -0.32 -23.13
C ILE A 160 -5.12 0.29 -22.60
N VAL A 161 -5.47 -0.03 -21.37
CA VAL A 161 -6.64 0.47 -20.65
C VAL A 161 -6.17 1.37 -19.52
N PRO A 162 -6.42 2.69 -19.56
CA PRO A 162 -6.13 3.56 -18.43
C PRO A 162 -7.05 3.21 -17.25
N GLY A 163 -6.67 3.60 -16.05
CA GLY A 163 -7.49 3.39 -14.87
C GLY A 163 -6.91 4.07 -13.65
N ILE A 164 -7.55 3.82 -12.51
CA ILE A 164 -7.17 4.40 -11.22
C ILE A 164 -6.77 3.26 -10.28
N SER A 165 -5.65 3.43 -9.58
CA SER A 165 -5.13 2.52 -8.55
C SER A 165 -5.23 3.22 -7.20
N ILE A 166 -5.93 2.59 -6.27
CA ILE A 166 -6.08 3.04 -4.89
C ILE A 166 -5.41 2.02 -3.99
N ALA A 167 -4.53 2.47 -3.10
CA ALA A 167 -3.90 1.61 -2.12
C ALA A 167 -4.09 2.16 -0.70
N ASN A 168 -4.33 1.29 0.26
CA ASN A 168 -4.42 1.65 1.67
C ASN A 168 -3.79 0.57 2.57
N SER A 169 -3.29 0.97 3.75
CA SER A 169 -2.90 0.05 4.82
C SER A 169 -3.45 0.55 6.16
N GLU A 170 -4.27 -0.28 6.79
CA GLU A 170 -4.83 0.00 8.11
C GLU A 170 -3.80 -0.17 9.24
N VAL A 171 -2.70 -0.86 8.95
CA VAL A 171 -1.61 -1.15 9.90
C VAL A 171 -0.33 -0.36 9.60
N GLY A 172 -0.41 0.65 8.72
CA GLY A 172 0.66 1.63 8.53
C GLY A 172 1.86 1.15 7.70
N LEU A 173 1.71 0.11 6.88
CA LEU A 173 2.77 -0.35 5.95
C LEU A 173 2.90 0.53 4.72
N LEU A 174 1.79 1.12 4.26
CA LEU A 174 1.79 2.07 3.16
C LEU A 174 0.94 3.29 3.49
N ALA A 175 1.32 4.41 2.91
CA ALA A 175 0.52 5.62 2.85
C ALA A 175 -0.65 5.41 1.89
N PHE A 176 -1.84 5.88 2.26
CA PHE A 176 -2.97 5.92 1.33
C PHE A 176 -2.55 6.62 0.03
N SER A 177 -2.85 6.03 -1.11
CA SER A 177 -2.49 6.60 -2.40
C SER A 177 -3.59 6.41 -3.43
N ILE A 178 -3.69 7.40 -4.32
CA ILE A 178 -4.52 7.37 -5.52
C ILE A 178 -3.59 7.71 -6.68
N GLU A 179 -3.49 6.81 -7.65
CA GLU A 179 -2.54 6.88 -8.75
C GLU A 179 -3.21 6.52 -10.08
N ALA A 180 -2.82 7.17 -11.17
CA ALA A 180 -3.20 6.73 -12.51
C ALA A 180 -2.38 5.49 -12.86
N TYR A 181 -2.98 4.52 -13.54
CA TYR A 181 -2.24 3.39 -14.08
C TYR A 181 -2.72 3.04 -15.48
N PHE A 182 -1.86 2.35 -16.23
CA PHE A 182 -2.17 1.80 -17.54
C PHE A 182 -2.12 0.28 -17.46
N TYR A 183 -3.27 -0.34 -17.62
CA TYR A 183 -3.39 -1.78 -17.77
C TYR A 183 -3.10 -2.18 -19.21
N ARG A 184 -1.93 -2.79 -19.42
CA ARG A 184 -1.52 -3.32 -20.72
C ARG A 184 -1.90 -4.79 -20.76
N LEU A 185 -2.71 -5.26 -21.72
CA LEU A 185 -3.24 -6.64 -21.68
C LEU A 185 -2.15 -7.72 -21.74
N VAL A 186 -1.05 -7.47 -22.45
CA VAL A 186 0.11 -8.38 -22.48
C VAL A 186 0.88 -8.41 -21.16
N CYS A 187 0.71 -7.38 -20.31
CA CYS A 187 1.27 -7.31 -18.97
C CYS A 187 0.13 -7.25 -17.94
N SER A 188 -0.35 -8.43 -17.54
CA SER A 188 -1.41 -8.59 -16.53
C SER A 188 -1.09 -7.95 -15.17
N ASN A 189 0.15 -7.47 -14.95
CA ASN A 189 0.59 -6.71 -13.77
C ASN A 189 0.17 -5.22 -13.83
N GLY A 190 -0.04 -4.69 -15.03
CA GLY A 190 -0.32 -3.28 -15.31
C GLY A 190 0.85 -2.36 -14.97
N MET A 191 1.14 -1.40 -15.84
CA MET A 191 2.14 -0.38 -15.60
C MET A 191 1.53 0.75 -14.77
N ILE A 192 2.08 1.04 -13.60
CA ILE A 192 1.77 2.30 -12.91
C ILE A 192 2.64 3.36 -13.60
N ALA A 193 2.00 4.24 -14.38
CA ALA A 193 2.73 5.39 -14.87
C ALA A 193 3.04 6.28 -13.66
N ALA A 194 4.31 6.58 -13.43
CA ALA A 194 4.68 7.63 -12.49
C ALA A 194 4.16 8.96 -13.05
N THR A 195 2.92 9.30 -12.69
CA THR A 195 2.33 10.60 -12.98
C THR A 195 2.80 11.59 -11.93
N LYS A 196 2.81 12.89 -12.24
CA LYS A 196 3.24 13.91 -11.26
C LYS A 196 2.23 14.01 -10.11
N VAL A 197 0.99 13.58 -10.31
CA VAL A 197 -0.14 13.49 -9.38
C VAL A 197 -0.26 12.06 -8.81
N ALA A 198 0.86 11.44 -8.43
CA ALA A 198 0.77 10.34 -7.48
C ALA A 198 0.59 10.96 -6.09
N SER A 199 -0.66 11.13 -5.64
CA SER A 199 -0.94 11.71 -4.34
C SER A 199 -0.78 10.63 -3.27
N LYS A 200 0.37 10.64 -2.59
CA LYS A 200 0.66 9.77 -1.44
C LYS A 200 0.43 10.55 -0.15
N PHE A 201 -0.55 10.11 0.62
CA PHE A 201 -0.92 10.73 1.88
C PHE A 201 -0.26 9.99 3.03
N ARG A 202 0.83 10.57 3.57
CA ARG A 202 1.46 10.06 4.79
C ARG A 202 0.68 10.60 5.98
N HIS A 203 0.27 9.70 6.89
CA HIS A 203 -0.43 10.06 8.15
C HIS A 203 -1.80 10.71 7.89
N VAL A 204 -2.74 9.93 7.36
CA VAL A 204 -3.90 10.47 6.65
C VAL A 204 -4.99 10.98 7.58
N SER A 205 -5.11 12.31 7.67
CA SER A 205 -6.29 13.02 8.17
C SER A 205 -7.51 12.85 7.24
N GLN A 206 -8.73 13.16 7.73
CA GLN A 206 -9.95 13.28 6.92
C GLN A 206 -9.79 14.09 5.61
N LYS A 207 -8.84 15.03 5.56
CA LYS A 207 -8.51 15.84 4.38
C LYS A 207 -8.27 15.05 3.09
N ALA A 208 -7.65 13.88 3.14
CA ALA A 208 -7.42 13.10 1.91
C ALA A 208 -8.74 12.57 1.33
N LEU A 209 -9.76 12.33 2.17
CA LEU A 209 -11.10 11.96 1.72
C LEU A 209 -11.90 13.19 1.26
N GLU A 210 -11.65 14.37 1.85
CA GLU A 210 -12.23 15.64 1.39
C GLU A 210 -11.69 16.06 0.01
N GLU A 211 -10.38 15.90 -0.21
CA GLU A 211 -9.70 16.22 -1.48
C GLU A 211 -9.85 15.11 -2.53
N PHE A 212 -10.41 13.95 -2.15
CA PHE A 212 -10.58 12.77 -3.00
C PHE A 212 -11.08 13.07 -4.42
N PRO A 213 -12.17 13.84 -4.65
CA PRO A 213 -12.65 14.13 -6.01
C PRO A 213 -11.69 15.01 -6.79
N HIS A 214 -11.03 15.97 -6.12
CA HIS A 214 -10.04 16.82 -6.78
C HIS A 214 -8.86 15.98 -7.25
N ILE A 215 -8.35 15.10 -6.39
CA ILE A 215 -7.25 14.17 -6.70
C ILE A 215 -7.63 13.26 -7.87
N LEU A 216 -8.81 12.65 -7.83
CA LEU A 216 -9.30 11.81 -8.93
C LEU A 216 -9.35 12.58 -10.25
N SER A 217 -9.85 13.82 -10.23
CA SER A 217 -9.93 14.65 -11.43
C SER A 217 -8.55 14.94 -12.03
N GLN A 218 -7.56 15.23 -11.17
CA GLN A 218 -6.18 15.47 -11.58
C GLN A 218 -5.53 14.19 -12.12
N VAL A 219 -5.73 13.05 -11.44
CA VAL A 219 -5.23 11.74 -11.86
C VAL A 219 -5.78 11.36 -13.25
N VAL A 220 -7.07 11.60 -13.50
CA VAL A 220 -7.71 11.36 -14.80
C VAL A 220 -7.11 12.27 -15.87
N TYR A 221 -6.97 13.57 -15.59
CA TYR A 221 -6.38 14.54 -16.50
C TYR A 221 -4.92 14.22 -16.86
N GLU A 222 -4.09 13.85 -15.88
CA GLU A 222 -2.70 13.46 -16.14
C GLU A 222 -2.57 12.13 -16.88
N SER A 223 -3.55 11.24 -16.73
CA SER A 223 -3.63 10.01 -17.50
C SER A 223 -3.77 10.32 -19.00
N GLU A 224 -4.56 11.34 -19.40
CA GLU A 224 -4.67 11.75 -20.82
C GLU A 224 -3.35 12.30 -21.37
N HIS A 225 -2.67 13.14 -20.59
CA HIS A 225 -1.33 13.63 -20.95
C HIS A 225 -0.32 12.49 -21.08
N SER A 226 -0.41 11.48 -20.21
CA SER A 226 0.48 10.32 -20.23
C SER A 226 0.20 9.42 -21.44
N GLN A 227 -1.06 9.25 -21.84
CA GLN A 227 -1.43 8.57 -23.08
C GLN A 227 -0.79 9.24 -24.30
N ARG A 228 -0.83 10.58 -24.40
CA ARG A 228 -0.20 11.31 -25.50
C ARG A 228 1.32 11.13 -25.52
N ARG A 229 1.98 11.07 -24.35
CA ARG A 229 3.41 10.76 -24.28
C ARG A 229 3.72 9.35 -24.76
N LEU A 230 2.87 8.37 -24.44
CA LEU A 230 3.02 7.00 -24.95
C LEU A 230 2.89 6.99 -26.47
N GLU A 231 1.90 7.69 -27.03
CA GLU A 231 1.73 7.81 -28.48
C GLU A 231 2.98 8.38 -29.16
N ILE A 232 3.48 9.53 -28.69
CA ILE A 232 4.71 10.15 -29.22
C ILE A 232 5.88 9.18 -29.11
N SER A 233 6.03 8.49 -27.98
CA SER A 233 7.10 7.52 -27.77
C SER A 233 7.04 6.37 -28.78
N THR A 234 5.85 5.88 -29.14
CA THR A 234 5.70 4.80 -30.14
C THR A 234 5.97 5.26 -31.58
N GLN A 235 5.83 6.56 -31.86
CA GLN A 235 6.11 7.14 -33.17
C GLN A 235 7.55 7.66 -33.31
N THR A 236 8.29 7.73 -32.20
CA THR A 236 9.67 8.22 -32.20
C THR A 236 10.61 7.14 -32.72
N ARG A 237 11.13 7.33 -33.93
CA ARG A 237 12.15 6.45 -34.50
C ARG A 237 13.48 6.64 -33.76
N LEU A 238 14.05 5.54 -33.28
CA LEU A 238 15.41 5.50 -32.74
C LEU A 238 16.33 4.86 -33.78
N ASP A 239 17.20 5.67 -34.39
CA ASP A 239 18.13 5.19 -35.42
C ASP A 239 19.21 4.26 -34.86
N ASN A 240 19.59 4.44 -33.59
CA ASN A 240 20.55 3.59 -32.90
C ASN A 240 20.10 3.30 -31.44
N PRO A 241 19.22 2.32 -31.24
CA PRO A 241 18.67 1.97 -29.93
C PRO A 241 19.74 1.61 -28.90
N LEU A 242 20.78 0.87 -29.30
CA LEU A 242 21.87 0.46 -28.40
C LEU A 242 22.65 1.66 -27.84
N SER A 243 22.88 2.69 -28.66
CA SER A 243 23.55 3.90 -28.19
C SER A 243 22.70 4.68 -27.19
N THR A 244 21.38 4.71 -27.38
CA THR A 244 20.43 5.34 -26.45
C THR A 244 20.34 4.56 -25.14
N ILE A 245 20.24 3.23 -25.19
CA ILE A 245 20.29 2.35 -24.03
C ILE A 245 21.60 2.58 -23.24
N GLY A 246 22.74 2.63 -23.95
CA GLY A 246 24.03 2.91 -23.32
C GLY A 246 24.10 4.29 -22.66
N ALA A 247 23.44 5.31 -23.21
CA ALA A 247 23.32 6.62 -22.59
C ALA A 247 22.45 6.57 -21.32
N PHE A 248 21.34 5.84 -21.33
CA PHE A 248 20.48 5.66 -20.16
C PHE A 248 21.16 4.87 -19.05
N ASN A 249 21.93 3.84 -19.37
CA ASN A 249 22.69 3.09 -18.37
C ASN A 249 23.62 4.01 -17.57
N ARG A 250 24.26 4.99 -18.24
CA ARG A 250 25.06 6.03 -17.57
C ARG A 250 24.20 7.01 -16.77
N GLN A 251 23.11 7.50 -17.35
CA GLN A 251 22.22 8.47 -16.71
C GLN A 251 21.57 7.92 -15.42
N PHE A 252 21.15 6.66 -15.44
CA PHE A 252 20.52 5.98 -14.30
C PHE A 252 21.54 5.25 -13.41
N MET A 253 22.84 5.36 -13.72
CA MET A 253 23.93 4.76 -12.95
C MET A 253 23.75 3.26 -12.71
N LEU A 254 23.34 2.53 -13.77
CA LEU A 254 23.16 1.08 -13.70
C LEU A 254 24.49 0.38 -13.43
N THR A 255 24.45 -0.66 -12.61
CA THR A 255 25.59 -1.55 -12.38
C THR A 255 25.91 -2.36 -13.64
N LYS A 256 27.10 -2.96 -13.66
CA LYS A 256 27.53 -3.83 -14.78
C LYS A 256 26.53 -4.98 -15.02
N ARG A 257 26.04 -5.59 -13.94
CA ARG A 257 25.08 -6.69 -14.01
C ARG A 257 23.72 -6.25 -14.56
N GLU A 258 23.24 -5.06 -14.17
CA GLU A 258 22.01 -4.49 -14.71
C GLU A 258 22.18 -4.11 -16.18
N THR A 259 23.33 -3.55 -16.56
CA THR A 259 23.66 -3.23 -17.96
C THR A 259 23.66 -4.48 -18.84
N GLU A 260 24.29 -5.56 -18.39
CA GLU A 260 24.27 -6.86 -19.09
C GLU A 260 22.85 -7.41 -19.22
N ALA A 261 22.03 -7.33 -18.17
CA ALA A 261 20.64 -7.76 -18.20
C ALA A 261 19.80 -6.97 -19.21
N VAL A 262 19.98 -5.64 -19.28
CA VAL A 262 19.28 -4.78 -20.25
C VAL A 262 19.68 -5.13 -21.69
N SER A 263 20.97 -5.36 -21.95
CA SER A 263 21.43 -5.76 -23.29
C SER A 263 20.86 -7.11 -23.73
N ILE A 264 20.90 -8.12 -22.84
CA ILE A 264 20.32 -9.45 -23.13
C ILE A 264 18.81 -9.33 -23.40
N ALA A 265 18.09 -8.53 -22.62
CA ALA A 265 16.66 -8.33 -22.81
C ALA A 265 16.34 -7.70 -24.17
N TRP A 266 17.14 -6.72 -24.61
CA TRP A 266 16.97 -6.09 -25.93
C TRP A 266 17.19 -7.08 -27.08
N GLU A 267 18.22 -7.91 -27.00
CA GLU A 267 18.50 -8.94 -28.01
C GLU A 267 17.40 -10.00 -28.08
N ALA A 268 16.69 -10.26 -26.98
CA ALA A 268 15.61 -11.25 -26.93
C ALA A 268 14.25 -10.73 -27.46
N GLU A 269 14.07 -9.41 -27.64
CA GLU A 269 12.85 -8.83 -28.20
C GLU A 269 12.80 -8.85 -29.74
N TYR A 270 13.92 -9.18 -30.41
CA TYR A 270 14.07 -9.29 -31.87
C TYR A 270 14.47 -10.70 -32.30
#